data_AF-A0A383D178-F1
#
_entry.id   AF-A0A383D178-F1
#
_cell.length_a   1.000
_cell.length_b   1.000
_cell.length_c   1.000
_cell.angle_alpha   90.00
_cell.angle_beta   90.00
_cell.angle_gamma   90.00
#
_symmetry.space_group_name_H-M   'P 1'
#
loop_
_entity.id
_entity.type
_entity.pdbx_description
1 polymer ?
#
loop_
_entity_poly.entity_id
_entity_poly.type
_entity_poly.pdbx_seq_one_letter_code
_entity_poly.pdbx_strand_id
1 'polypeptide(L)'
;VEFPIFGGIVQHEVSCIHAVKDFNLKVRQGETIAIVGESGSGKSTLGKAIINVLKLTAPDVRVNGEILLQYENKYIDLLKLNRREMINYRSGIQMIF
;
A
#
# COMPACT_ATOMS: atom_id res chain seq x y z
N VAL A 1 2.83 2.39 -6.70
CA VAL A 1 1.54 1.68 -6.72
C VAL A 1 0.93 1.86 -8.09
N GLU A 2 0.73 0.76 -8.78
CA GLU A 2 0.38 0.71 -10.20
C GLU A 2 -0.86 -0.15 -10.40
N PHE A 3 -1.79 0.37 -11.19
CA PHE A 3 -2.99 -0.33 -11.60
C PHE A 3 -2.91 -0.59 -13.11
N PRO A 4 -2.55 -1.82 -13.53
CA PRO A 4 -2.54 -2.16 -14.94
C PRO A 4 -3.98 -2.13 -15.50
N ILE A 5 -4.10 -1.70 -16.75
CA ILE A 5 -5.34 -1.72 -17.53
C ILE A 5 -5.17 -2.80 -18.59
N PHE A 6 -6.07 -3.78 -18.59
CA PHE A 6 -6.09 -4.86 -19.58
C PHE A 6 -7.15 -4.58 -20.65
N GLY A 7 -6.84 -4.95 -21.89
CA GLY A 7 -7.74 -4.71 -23.01
C GLY A 7 -7.39 -5.50 -24.27
N GLY A 8 -8.16 -5.24 -25.34
CA GLY A 8 -8.06 -5.94 -26.60
C GLY A 8 -8.62 -7.37 -26.56
N ILE A 9 -8.54 -8.05 -27.70
CA ILE A 9 -9.14 -9.38 -27.90
C ILE A 9 -8.45 -10.47 -27.05
N VAL A 10 -7.17 -10.27 -26.73
CA VAL A 10 -6.33 -11.24 -25.99
C VAL A 10 -6.09 -10.82 -24.52
N GLN A 11 -6.83 -9.82 -24.03
CA GLN A 11 -6.77 -9.34 -22.64
C GLN A 11 -5.34 -9.08 -22.12
N HIS A 12 -4.53 -8.38 -22.93
CA HIS A 12 -3.15 -8.00 -22.56
C HIS A 12 -3.13 -6.63 -21.89
N GLU A 13 -2.05 -6.32 -21.17
CA GLU A 13 -1.86 -5.00 -20.56
C GLU A 13 -1.68 -3.94 -21.66
N VAL A 14 -2.60 -2.98 -21.72
CA VAL A 14 -2.62 -1.90 -22.73
C VAL A 14 -2.14 -0.56 -22.17
N SER A 15 -2.22 -0.39 -20.84
CA SER A 15 -1.81 0.84 -20.15
C SER A 15 -1.63 0.56 -18.65
N CYS A 16 -1.06 1.52 -17.92
CA CYS A 16 -0.87 1.43 -16.48
C CYS A 16 -1.11 2.80 -15.81
N ILE A 17 -1.91 2.83 -14.75
CA ILE A 17 -2.12 4.02 -13.93
C ILE A 17 -1.14 3.99 -12.75
N HIS A 18 -0.24 4.97 -12.69
CA HIS A 18 0.66 5.17 -11.56
C HIS A 18 -0.01 6.02 -10.48
N ALA A 19 -0.77 5.38 -9.58
CA ALA A 19 -1.50 6.08 -8.53
C ALA A 19 -0.59 6.66 -7.41
N VAL A 20 0.58 6.06 -7.19
CA VAL A 20 1.61 6.56 -6.28
C VAL A 20 2.97 6.25 -6.91
N LYS A 21 3.80 7.26 -7.10
CA LYS A 21 5.12 7.15 -7.73
C LYS A 21 6.18 7.84 -6.85
N ASP A 22 7.32 7.18 -6.66
CA ASP A 22 8.51 7.71 -5.97
C ASP A 22 8.24 8.39 -4.61
N PHE A 23 7.31 7.81 -3.83
CA PHE A 23 6.93 8.33 -2.53
C PHE A 23 7.77 7.71 -1.41
N ASN A 24 8.39 8.55 -0.59
CA ASN A 24 9.14 8.14 0.59
C ASN A 24 8.64 8.91 1.81
N LEU A 25 8.29 8.21 2.88
CA LEU A 25 7.84 8.79 4.14
C LEU A 25 8.41 7.99 5.31
N LYS A 26 8.89 8.70 6.32
CA LYS A 26 9.24 8.13 7.63
C LYS A 26 8.39 8.82 8.68
N VAL A 27 7.64 8.04 9.45
CA VAL A 27 6.85 8.53 10.59
C VAL A 27 7.46 7.94 11.85
N ARG A 28 7.80 8.78 12.82
CA ARG A 28 8.35 8.36 14.11
C ARG A 28 7.23 8.09 15.11
N GLN A 29 7.55 7.36 16.18
CA GLN A 29 6.61 7.15 17.27
C GLN A 29 6.15 8.49 17.87
N GLY A 30 4.83 8.67 17.98
CA GLY A 30 4.22 9.90 18.47
C GLY A 30 4.04 11.00 17.42
N GLU A 31 4.55 10.83 16.20
CA GLU A 31 4.30 11.78 15.11
C GLU A 31 2.92 11.56 14.48
N THR A 32 2.22 12.66 14.21
CA THR A 32 0.98 12.67 13.44
C THR A 32 1.24 13.42 12.14
N ILE A 33 0.95 12.77 11.01
CA ILE A 33 1.14 13.34 9.67
C ILE A 33 -0.21 13.36 8.95
N ALA A 34 -0.47 14.46 8.23
CA ALA A 34 -1.61 14.58 7.34
C ALA A 34 -1.13 14.52 5.88
N ILE A 35 -1.79 13.67 5.07
CA ILE A 35 -1.57 13.62 3.63
C ILE A 35 -2.75 14.34 2.96
N VAL A 36 -2.48 15.50 2.36
CA VAL A 36 -3.48 16.37 1.73
C VAL A 36 -3.25 16.50 0.22
N GLY A 37 -4.29 16.86 -0.52
CA GLY A 37 -4.23 17.00 -1.98
C GLY A 37 -5.60 16.85 -2.65
N GLU A 38 -5.70 17.18 -3.93
CA GLU A 38 -6.93 17.14 -4.72
C GLU A 38 -7.57 15.76 -4.83
N SER A 39 -8.87 15.69 -5.12
CA SER A 39 -9.54 14.41 -5.39
C SER A 39 -8.81 13.65 -6.51
N GLY A 40 -8.62 12.34 -6.34
CA GLY A 40 -7.88 11.51 -7.29
C GLY A 40 -6.35 11.54 -7.18
N SER A 41 -5.75 12.36 -6.31
CA SER A 41 -4.28 12.45 -6.16
C SER A 41 -3.59 11.22 -5.55
N GLY A 42 -4.31 10.13 -5.29
CA GLY A 42 -3.72 8.88 -4.76
C GLY A 42 -3.65 8.74 -3.24
N LYS A 43 -4.16 9.70 -2.44
CA LYS A 43 -4.09 9.67 -0.96
C LYS A 43 -4.66 8.39 -0.34
N SER A 44 -5.90 8.03 -0.69
CA SER A 44 -6.55 6.83 -0.17
C SER A 44 -5.86 5.56 -0.67
N THR A 45 -5.30 5.59 -1.88
CA THR A 45 -4.48 4.49 -2.41
C THR A 45 -3.21 4.31 -1.60
N LEU A 46 -2.49 5.40 -1.29
CA LEU A 46 -1.31 5.37 -0.44
C LEU A 46 -1.63 4.83 0.96
N GLY A 47 -2.70 5.31 1.60
CA GLY A 47 -3.13 4.81 2.90
C GLY A 47 -3.40 3.30 2.90
N LYS A 48 -4.15 2.80 1.89
CA LYS A 48 -4.41 1.35 1.72
C LYS A 48 -3.14 0.55 1.40
N ALA A 49 -2.18 1.14 0.69
CA ALA A 49 -0.90 0.51 0.40
C ALA A 49 -0.08 0.32 1.68
N ILE A 50 0.02 1.35 2.52
CA ILE A 50 0.77 1.35 3.79
C ILE A 50 0.31 0.19 4.70
N ILE A 51 -0.99 -0.06 4.79
CA ILE A 51 -1.53 -1.14 5.64
C ILE A 51 -1.64 -2.49 4.92
N ASN A 52 -1.02 -2.62 3.73
CA ASN A 52 -1.01 -3.81 2.88
C ASN A 52 -2.41 -4.36 2.51
N VAL A 53 -3.42 -3.49 2.44
CA VAL A 53 -4.80 -3.89 2.07
C VAL A 53 -4.98 -4.01 0.56
N LEU A 54 -4.22 -3.24 -0.24
CA LEU A 54 -4.33 -3.28 -1.69
C LEU A 54 -4.06 -4.69 -2.26
N LYS A 55 -3.04 -5.39 -1.76
CA LYS A 55 -2.75 -6.77 -2.17
C LYS A 55 -3.90 -7.75 -1.93
N LEU A 56 -4.78 -7.46 -0.96
CA LEU A 56 -5.92 -8.31 -0.62
C LEU A 56 -7.19 -7.95 -1.40
N THR A 57 -7.28 -6.72 -1.92
CA THR A 57 -8.53 -6.16 -2.45
C THR A 57 -8.48 -5.87 -3.95
N ALA A 58 -7.28 -5.77 -4.54
CA ALA A 58 -7.09 -5.55 -5.97
C ALA A 58 -5.99 -6.52 -6.47
N PRO A 59 -6.35 -7.70 -7.02
CA PRO A 59 -5.39 -8.76 -7.34
C PRO A 59 -4.31 -8.35 -8.36
N ASP A 60 -4.65 -7.47 -9.31
CA ASP A 60 -3.70 -7.03 -10.34
C ASP A 60 -2.86 -5.80 -9.92
N VAL A 61 -3.10 -5.24 -8.73
CA VAL A 61 -2.36 -4.07 -8.27
C VAL A 61 -0.90 -4.42 -8.00
N ARG A 62 0.02 -3.59 -8.50
CA ARG A 62 1.45 -3.74 -8.21
C ARG A 62 1.85 -2.73 -7.15
N VAL A 63 2.27 -3.23 -5.99
CA VAL A 63 2.83 -2.42 -4.91
C VAL A 63 4.31 -2.78 -4.77
N ASN A 64 5.16 -1.87 -5.22
CA ASN A 64 6.62 -2.01 -5.23
C ASN A 64 7.24 -1.20 -4.08
N GLY A 65 8.48 -1.55 -3.72
CA GLY A 65 9.22 -0.94 -2.60
C GLY A 65 9.12 -1.76 -1.33
N GLU A 66 9.18 -1.07 -0.18
CA GLU A 66 9.10 -1.68 1.15
C GLU A 66 8.20 -0.85 2.05
N ILE A 67 7.51 -1.52 2.98
CA ILE A 67 6.76 -0.84 4.05
C ILE A 67 7.24 -1.41 5.38
N LEU A 68 8.17 -0.69 6.01
CA LEU A 68 8.80 -1.12 7.25
C LEU A 68 7.99 -0.66 8.46
N LEU A 69 7.33 -1.61 9.12
CA LEU A 69 6.71 -1.40 10.42
C LEU A 69 7.70 -1.76 11.52
N GLN A 70 7.97 -0.84 12.44
CA GLN A 70 8.57 -1.20 13.72
C GLN A 70 7.48 -1.80 14.61
N TYR A 71 7.65 -3.07 14.98
CA TYR A 71 6.75 -3.77 15.90
C TYR A 71 7.59 -4.47 16.95
N GLU A 72 7.31 -4.17 18.22
CA GLU A 72 8.17 -4.53 19.35
C GLU A 72 9.60 -4.01 19.10
N ASN A 73 10.57 -4.90 18.89
CA ASN A 73 11.99 -4.58 18.71
C ASN A 73 12.53 -4.97 17.32
N LYS A 74 11.67 -5.14 16.32
CA LYS A 74 12.08 -5.50 14.95
C LYS A 74 11.35 -4.67 13.90
N TYR A 75 11.99 -4.54 12.74
CA TYR A 75 11.36 -4.03 11.53
C TYR A 75 10.84 -5.19 10.70
N ILE A 76 9.58 -5.10 10.29
CA ILE A 76 8.96 -6.06 9.37
C ILE A 76 8.52 -5.32 8.12
N ASP A 77 8.88 -5.86 6.96
CA ASP A 77 8.37 -5.40 5.67
C ASP A 77 6.99 -6.01 5.43
N LEU A 78 5.94 -5.20 5.57
CA LEU A 78 4.56 -5.63 5.42
C LEU A 78 4.26 -6.17 4.02
N LEU A 79 4.97 -5.69 2.99
CA LEU A 79 4.74 -6.14 1.61
C LEU A 79 5.19 -7.58 1.37
N LYS A 80 6.11 -8.12 2.17
CA LYS A 80 6.58 -9.50 2.05
C LYS A 80 5.71 -10.51 2.76
N LEU A 81 4.80 -10.04 3.63
CA LEU A 81 3.94 -10.91 4.41
C LEU A 81 2.77 -11.46 3.57
N ASN A 82 2.51 -12.75 3.70
CA ASN A 82 1.30 -13.37 3.19
C ASN A 82 0.10 -13.13 4.13
N ARG A 83 -1.10 -13.51 3.70
CA ARG A 83 -2.36 -13.28 4.44
C ARG A 83 -2.35 -13.86 5.85
N ARG A 84 -1.72 -15.03 6.07
CA ARG A 84 -1.65 -15.69 7.39
C ARG A 84 -0.66 -14.97 8.30
N GLU A 85 0.50 -14.59 7.76
CA GLU A 85 1.53 -13.85 8.50
C GLU A 85 1.06 -12.45 8.92
N MET A 86 0.29 -11.78 8.06
CA MET A 86 -0.28 -10.46 8.35
C MET A 86 -1.13 -10.44 9.63
N ILE A 87 -1.80 -11.55 9.98
CA ILE A 87 -2.68 -11.61 11.17
C ILE A 87 -1.93 -11.26 12.45
N ASN A 88 -0.65 -11.66 12.55
CA ASN A 88 0.18 -11.44 13.74
C ASN A 88 0.54 -9.97 13.98
N TYR A 89 0.43 -9.13 12.94
CA TYR A 89 0.81 -7.72 12.98
C TYR A 89 -0.39 -6.77 12.89
N ARG A 90 -1.61 -7.30 12.65
CA ARG A 90 -2.83 -6.48 12.53
C ARG A 90 -3.19 -5.73 13.81
N SER A 91 -2.85 -6.26 14.98
CA SER A 91 -3.08 -5.55 16.25
C SER A 91 -2.30 -4.25 16.36
N GLY A 92 -1.12 -4.17 15.72
CA GLY A 92 -0.27 -2.97 15.73
C GLY A 92 -0.67 -1.91 14.70
N ILE A 93 -1.62 -2.20 13.81
CA ILE A 93 -2.04 -1.29 12.73
C ILE A 93 -3.56 -1.26 12.67
N GLN A 94 -4.15 -0.12 13.01
CA GLN A 94 -5.58 0.08 12.90
C GLN A 94 -5.91 1.17 11.89
N MET A 95 -6.80 0.85 10.97
CA MET A 95 -7.43 1.85 10.11
C MET A 95 -8.70 2.31 10.80
N ILE A 96 -8.78 3.60 11.10
CA ILE A 96 -9.96 4.25 11.67
C ILE A 96 -10.69 4.97 10.53
N PHE A 97 -12.01 4.78 10.43
CA PHE A 97 -12.90 5.42 9.46
C PHE A 97 -13.68 6.55 10.13
#